data_AF-A0A972ZE98-F1
#
_entry.id   AF-A0A972ZE98-F1
#
_cell.length_a   1.000
_cell.length_b   1.000
_cell.length_c   1.000
_cell.angle_alpha   90.00
_cell.angle_beta   90.00
_cell.angle_gamma   90.00
#
_symmetry.space_group_name_H-M   'P 1'
#
loop_
_entity.id
_entity.type
_entity.pdbx_description
1 polymer ?
#
loop_
_entity_poly.entity_id
_entity_poly.type
_entity_poly.pdbx_seq_one_letter_code
_entity_poly.pdbx_strand_id
1 'polypeptide(L)'
;SGIQLYNNRFVRVENIHTHHHALDGIMIGWANLTVDDPPTPHVLVNINSEYNCRQGLSWVGGRGLTAINCKFNHTGRAAFGSPPGAGIDIEAEVSVCRDGRFINCQFINNNGCAIVADSGDGGYTEFINCTIWGTTAWSVWASKPGLKFEDCTIHGSIVHGVGSDDPDLATQYRRCRIEDVDYQDKGCYRAGALVIHSGDNVLFEDCDIIAHKTKACYVDYPNREIFRRCRITHRWTDAPDHTFQSIFRGSHLEDVTFFESFDPAGADKRFSIIADGVTIGTGVHVAGPQTKWGNWSWGSVGDVPQTTNATASAEP
;
A
#
# COMPACT_ATOMS: atom_id res chain seq x y z
N SER A 1 -7.14 8.01 -25.01
CA SER A 1 -7.89 7.21 -24.02
C SER A 1 -9.22 6.79 -24.64
N GLY A 2 -9.90 5.77 -24.09
CA GLY A 2 -11.20 5.31 -24.58
C GLY A 2 -12.33 6.29 -24.29
N ILE A 3 -12.52 6.62 -23.01
CA ILE A 3 -13.47 7.64 -22.54
C ILE A 3 -12.68 8.81 -21.95
N GLN A 4 -12.97 10.03 -22.42
CA GLN A 4 -12.35 11.26 -21.93
C GLN A 4 -13.40 12.24 -21.42
N LEU A 5 -13.29 12.60 -20.14
CA LEU A 5 -14.20 13.51 -19.45
C LEU A 5 -13.40 14.74 -19.01
N TYR A 6 -13.37 15.77 -19.87
CA TYR A 6 -12.67 17.03 -19.60
C TYR A 6 -13.60 18.20 -19.28
N ASN A 7 -13.30 18.93 -18.20
CA ASN A 7 -13.99 20.17 -17.81
C ASN A 7 -15.52 20.00 -17.63
N ASN A 8 -15.95 18.85 -17.11
CA ASN A 8 -17.35 18.54 -16.85
C ASN A 8 -17.70 18.76 -15.38
N ARG A 9 -18.80 19.47 -15.10
CA ARG A 9 -19.25 19.75 -13.72
C ARG A 9 -19.70 18.51 -12.97
N PHE A 10 -20.44 17.66 -13.66
CA PHE A 10 -20.93 16.41 -13.13
C PHE A 10 -21.07 15.40 -14.26
N VAL A 11 -20.50 14.21 -14.08
CA VAL A 11 -20.69 13.09 -15.01
C VAL A 11 -20.91 11.82 -14.21
N ARG A 12 -21.88 11.02 -14.66
CA ARG A 12 -22.06 9.64 -14.22
C ARG A 12 -21.79 8.71 -15.38
N VAL A 13 -20.94 7.70 -15.16
CA VAL A 13 -20.70 6.60 -16.11
C VAL A 13 -21.03 5.31 -15.39
N GLU A 14 -21.84 4.46 -16.00
CA GLU A 14 -22.30 3.22 -15.35
C GLU A 14 -22.42 2.04 -16.30
N ASN A 15 -22.12 0.84 -15.79
CA ASN A 15 -22.27 -0.44 -16.48
C ASN A 15 -21.54 -0.50 -17.84
N ILE A 16 -20.31 0.02 -17.87
CA ILE A 16 -19.47 0.04 -19.07
C ILE A 16 -18.35 -0.97 -18.95
N HIS A 17 -18.13 -1.72 -20.03
CA HIS A 17 -16.89 -2.43 -20.27
C HIS A 17 -16.06 -1.65 -21.32
N THR A 18 -14.92 -1.11 -20.89
CA THR A 18 -14.01 -0.31 -21.73
C THR A 18 -12.65 -1.01 -21.77
N HIS A 19 -12.21 -1.42 -22.97
CA HIS A 19 -11.06 -2.31 -23.08
C HIS A 19 -10.27 -2.12 -24.37
N HIS A 20 -9.00 -2.52 -24.33
CA HIS A 20 -8.09 -2.55 -25.48
C HIS A 20 -7.87 -1.19 -26.16
N HIS A 21 -7.93 -0.10 -25.39
CA HIS A 21 -7.58 1.23 -25.89
C HIS A 21 -6.07 1.41 -25.99
N ALA A 22 -5.63 2.18 -26.99
CA ALA A 22 -4.22 2.47 -27.23
C ALA A 22 -3.50 3.24 -26.10
N LEU A 23 -4.27 3.83 -25.17
CA LEU A 23 -3.77 4.53 -23.98
C LEU A 23 -4.64 4.14 -22.79
N ASP A 24 -5.30 5.10 -22.12
CA ASP A 24 -6.08 4.83 -20.91
C ASP A 24 -7.49 4.34 -21.24
N GLY A 25 -8.08 3.55 -20.35
CA GLY A 25 -9.49 3.18 -20.44
C GLY A 25 -10.41 4.37 -20.23
N ILE A 26 -10.23 5.07 -19.11
CA ILE A 26 -10.97 6.29 -18.75
C ILE A 26 -9.96 7.36 -18.32
N MET A 27 -10.22 8.60 -18.74
CA MET A 27 -9.48 9.77 -18.31
C MET A 27 -10.44 10.84 -17.83
N ILE A 28 -10.27 11.30 -16.59
CA ILE A 28 -11.06 12.36 -15.97
C ILE A 28 -10.11 13.50 -15.65
N GLY A 29 -10.45 14.70 -16.14
CA GLY A 29 -9.62 15.87 -15.96
C GLY A 29 -10.41 17.16 -15.92
N TRP A 30 -9.86 18.12 -15.20
CA TRP A 30 -10.31 19.51 -15.24
C TRP A 30 -9.08 20.38 -15.06
N ALA A 31 -8.83 21.32 -15.96
CA ALA A 31 -7.63 22.14 -15.90
C ALA A 31 -7.77 23.33 -14.92
N ASN A 32 -6.71 23.63 -14.18
CA ASN A 32 -6.59 24.81 -13.31
C ASN A 32 -7.63 24.88 -12.17
N LEU A 33 -8.15 23.76 -11.67
CA LEU A 33 -8.89 23.80 -10.41
C LEU A 33 -7.92 24.00 -9.26
N THR A 34 -8.36 24.78 -8.29
CA THR A 34 -7.74 24.99 -7.00
C THR A 34 -8.55 24.31 -5.90
N VAL A 35 -8.00 24.32 -4.69
CA VAL A 35 -8.66 23.79 -3.49
C VAL A 35 -9.90 24.58 -3.07
N ASP A 36 -10.01 25.83 -3.52
CA ASP A 36 -11.12 26.74 -3.20
C ASP A 36 -12.27 26.64 -4.20
N ASP A 37 -12.04 26.00 -5.36
CA ASP A 37 -13.07 25.82 -6.37
C ASP A 37 -14.13 24.78 -5.93
N PRO A 38 -15.40 24.96 -6.36
CA PRO A 38 -16.45 23.99 -6.07
C PRO A 38 -16.10 22.58 -6.56
N PRO A 39 -16.57 21.51 -5.87
CA PRO A 39 -16.40 20.15 -6.34
C PRO A 39 -16.90 19.93 -7.77
N THR A 40 -16.22 19.07 -8.51
CA THR A 40 -16.56 18.66 -9.89
C THR A 40 -16.86 17.16 -9.90
N PRO A 41 -17.92 16.71 -9.21
CA PRO A 41 -18.11 15.31 -8.87
C PRO A 41 -18.30 14.44 -10.11
N HIS A 42 -17.55 13.35 -10.17
CA HIS A 42 -17.71 12.32 -11.19
C HIS A 42 -18.01 11.00 -10.49
N VAL A 43 -18.97 10.24 -11.02
CA VAL A 43 -19.37 8.96 -10.43
C VAL A 43 -19.21 7.84 -11.45
N LEU A 44 -18.37 6.86 -11.12
CA LEU A 44 -18.17 5.63 -11.89
C LEU A 44 -18.84 4.47 -11.15
N VAL A 45 -19.73 3.72 -11.79
CA VAL A 45 -20.42 2.57 -11.16
C VAL A 45 -20.37 1.34 -12.05
N ASN A 46 -19.94 0.20 -11.51
CA ASN A 46 -19.86 -1.06 -12.23
C ASN A 46 -19.06 -0.95 -13.55
N ILE A 47 -17.93 -0.25 -13.51
CA ILE A 47 -17.04 -0.12 -14.67
C ILE A 47 -16.10 -1.32 -14.70
N ASN A 48 -15.92 -1.91 -15.87
CA ASN A 48 -14.82 -2.82 -16.14
C ASN A 48 -13.87 -2.13 -17.14
N SER A 49 -12.73 -1.66 -16.66
CA SER A 49 -11.68 -1.05 -17.47
C SER A 49 -10.50 -2.00 -17.53
N GLU A 50 -10.32 -2.73 -18.64
CA GLU A 50 -9.33 -3.79 -18.73
C GLU A 50 -8.52 -3.86 -20.02
N TYR A 51 -7.27 -4.31 -19.92
CA TYR A 51 -6.36 -4.47 -21.07
C TYR A 51 -6.19 -3.18 -21.89
N ASN A 52 -6.16 -2.03 -21.23
CA ASN A 52 -5.81 -0.76 -21.88
C ASN A 52 -4.29 -0.61 -21.92
N CYS A 53 -3.71 -0.06 -23.00
CA CYS A 53 -2.25 -0.04 -23.17
C CYS A 53 -1.51 0.88 -22.18
N ARG A 54 -2.20 1.81 -21.51
CA ARG A 54 -1.61 2.66 -20.45
C ARG A 54 -2.35 2.44 -19.13
N GLN A 55 -3.28 3.32 -18.75
CA GLN A 55 -3.96 3.21 -17.45
C GLN A 55 -5.36 2.58 -17.54
N GLY A 56 -5.85 2.07 -16.42
CA GLY A 56 -7.28 1.73 -16.28
C GLY A 56 -8.11 2.99 -16.10
N LEU A 57 -7.60 3.90 -15.26
CA LEU A 57 -8.13 5.23 -14.98
C LEU A 57 -6.99 6.23 -14.78
N SER A 58 -6.99 7.30 -15.56
CA SER A 58 -6.19 8.50 -15.28
C SER A 58 -7.08 9.57 -14.66
N TRP A 59 -6.73 10.03 -13.46
CA TRP A 59 -7.37 11.17 -12.82
C TRP A 59 -6.38 12.33 -12.74
N VAL A 60 -6.53 13.25 -13.68
CA VAL A 60 -5.57 14.34 -13.95
C VAL A 60 -6.09 15.73 -13.53
N GLY A 61 -7.23 15.76 -12.85
CA GLY A 61 -7.82 16.97 -12.30
C GLY A 61 -9.29 16.77 -11.94
N GLY A 62 -9.73 17.44 -10.88
CA GLY A 62 -11.10 17.37 -10.42
C GLY A 62 -11.20 17.14 -8.92
N ARG A 63 -12.39 17.38 -8.38
CA ARG A 63 -12.70 17.13 -6.97
C ARG A 63 -13.96 16.30 -6.83
N GLY A 64 -13.94 15.29 -5.97
CA GLY A 64 -15.13 14.47 -5.67
C GLY A 64 -15.33 13.30 -6.64
N LEU A 65 -14.26 12.66 -7.11
CA LEU A 65 -14.38 11.44 -7.91
C LEU A 65 -14.79 10.27 -7.01
N THR A 66 -15.90 9.61 -7.33
CA THR A 66 -16.37 8.40 -6.66
C THR A 66 -16.46 7.23 -7.63
N ALA A 67 -15.76 6.13 -7.37
CA ALA A 67 -15.87 4.87 -8.10
C ALA A 67 -16.43 3.76 -7.20
N ILE A 68 -17.44 3.04 -7.67
CA ILE A 68 -18.15 2.01 -6.91
C ILE A 68 -18.22 0.73 -7.73
N ASN A 69 -17.78 -0.39 -7.15
CA ASN A 69 -17.79 -1.72 -7.78
C ASN A 69 -17.07 -1.74 -9.14
N CYS A 70 -15.99 -0.96 -9.27
CA CYS A 70 -15.25 -0.82 -10.52
C CYS A 70 -13.99 -1.70 -10.54
N LYS A 71 -13.57 -2.10 -11.75
CA LYS A 71 -12.36 -2.89 -12.00
C LYS A 71 -11.45 -2.09 -12.93
N PHE A 72 -10.19 -1.92 -12.53
CA PHE A 72 -9.15 -1.24 -13.30
C PHE A 72 -7.95 -2.20 -13.38
N ASN A 73 -8.08 -3.20 -14.24
CA ASN A 73 -7.27 -4.42 -14.22
C ASN A 73 -6.53 -4.64 -15.54
N HIS A 74 -5.44 -5.41 -15.51
CA HIS A 74 -4.73 -5.87 -16.71
C HIS A 74 -4.21 -4.75 -17.62
N THR A 75 -4.02 -3.54 -17.10
CA THR A 75 -3.58 -2.37 -17.88
C THR A 75 -2.09 -2.49 -18.20
N GLY A 76 -1.66 -1.91 -19.31
CA GLY A 76 -0.34 -2.11 -19.90
C GLY A 76 -0.06 -3.53 -20.40
N ARG A 77 -1.06 -4.42 -20.47
CA ARG A 77 -0.91 -5.83 -20.89
C ARG A 77 -1.62 -6.21 -22.19
N ALA A 78 -2.01 -5.20 -22.98
CA ALA A 78 -2.60 -5.40 -24.30
C ALA A 78 -1.51 -5.79 -25.33
N ALA A 79 -1.78 -5.56 -26.62
CA ALA A 79 -0.80 -5.79 -27.69
C ALA A 79 0.50 -4.98 -27.52
N PHE A 80 0.41 -3.83 -26.84
CA PHE A 80 1.56 -3.04 -26.41
C PHE A 80 1.25 -2.36 -25.06
N GLY A 81 2.29 -1.83 -24.42
CA GLY A 81 2.19 -1.13 -23.14
C GLY A 81 2.98 0.18 -23.18
N SER A 82 2.44 1.22 -22.54
CA SER A 82 3.14 2.47 -22.28
C SER A 82 3.09 2.80 -20.79
N PRO A 83 4.15 3.41 -20.21
CA PRO A 83 4.15 3.82 -18.81
C PRO A 83 3.05 4.85 -18.51
N PRO A 84 2.52 4.89 -17.27
CA PRO A 84 2.93 4.03 -16.15
C PRO A 84 2.41 2.59 -16.21
N GLY A 85 1.29 2.32 -16.89
CA GLY A 85 0.69 0.98 -16.95
C GLY A 85 -0.11 0.59 -15.70
N ALA A 86 -0.62 1.56 -14.94
CA ALA A 86 -1.27 1.40 -13.65
C ALA A 86 -2.77 1.13 -13.73
N GLY A 87 -3.34 0.61 -12.64
CA GLY A 87 -4.79 0.48 -12.50
C GLY A 87 -5.45 1.85 -12.43
N ILE A 88 -5.04 2.63 -11.44
CA ILE A 88 -5.34 4.06 -11.34
C ILE A 88 -4.07 4.87 -11.21
N ASP A 89 -4.11 6.04 -11.85
CA ASP A 89 -3.08 7.05 -11.81
C ASP A 89 -3.66 8.40 -11.40
N ILE A 90 -3.24 8.89 -10.25
CA ILE A 90 -3.64 10.20 -9.70
C ILE A 90 -2.50 11.19 -10.00
N GLU A 91 -2.66 11.97 -11.08
CA GLU A 91 -1.62 12.84 -11.64
C GLU A 91 -2.07 14.30 -11.65
N ALA A 92 -1.88 15.00 -10.55
CA ALA A 92 -2.37 16.37 -10.36
C ALA A 92 -1.41 17.44 -10.97
N GLU A 93 -0.93 17.22 -12.20
CA GLU A 93 0.13 18.05 -12.81
C GLU A 93 -0.30 19.49 -13.11
N VAL A 94 -1.57 19.68 -13.50
CA VAL A 94 -2.11 20.97 -13.98
C VAL A 94 -3.40 21.38 -13.24
N SER A 95 -3.73 20.69 -12.16
CA SER A 95 -4.96 20.84 -11.39
C SER A 95 -4.88 20.06 -10.08
N VAL A 96 -5.80 20.29 -9.16
CA VAL A 96 -5.93 19.44 -7.96
C VAL A 96 -6.68 18.14 -8.26
N CYS A 97 -6.28 17.04 -7.61
CA CYS A 97 -7.04 15.78 -7.54
C CYS A 97 -7.35 15.49 -6.07
N ARG A 98 -8.57 15.82 -5.62
CA ARG A 98 -8.97 15.69 -4.21
C ARG A 98 -10.34 15.07 -4.01
N ASP A 99 -10.61 14.63 -2.79
CA ASP A 99 -11.90 14.12 -2.35
C ASP A 99 -12.30 12.83 -3.12
N GLY A 100 -11.31 11.96 -3.37
CA GLY A 100 -11.49 10.71 -4.11
C GLY A 100 -12.06 9.59 -3.23
N ARG A 101 -12.95 8.76 -3.78
CA ARG A 101 -13.52 7.60 -3.09
C ARG A 101 -13.60 6.40 -4.02
N PHE A 102 -12.95 5.31 -3.66
CA PHE A 102 -12.99 4.03 -4.38
C PHE A 102 -13.57 2.98 -3.44
N ILE A 103 -14.75 2.45 -3.78
CA ILE A 103 -15.54 1.57 -2.91
C ILE A 103 -15.75 0.25 -3.63
N ASN A 104 -15.33 -0.86 -3.02
CA ASN A 104 -15.44 -2.20 -3.60
C ASN A 104 -14.75 -2.32 -4.97
N CYS A 105 -13.61 -1.65 -5.14
CA CYS A 105 -12.89 -1.62 -6.41
C CYS A 105 -11.77 -2.67 -6.49
N GLN A 106 -11.38 -3.01 -7.72
CA GLN A 106 -10.27 -3.90 -8.02
C GLN A 106 -9.20 -3.19 -8.84
N PHE A 107 -7.94 -3.40 -8.46
CA PHE A 107 -6.75 -2.92 -9.16
C PHE A 107 -5.75 -4.08 -9.24
N ILE A 108 -5.93 -4.94 -10.24
CA ILE A 108 -5.29 -6.27 -10.24
C ILE A 108 -4.47 -6.47 -11.51
N ASN A 109 -3.27 -7.00 -11.32
CA ASN A 109 -2.41 -7.50 -12.38
C ASN A 109 -2.19 -6.47 -13.49
N ASN A 110 -1.92 -5.23 -13.11
CA ASN A 110 -1.51 -4.18 -14.04
C ASN A 110 0.01 -4.33 -14.32
N ASN A 111 0.48 -3.78 -15.45
CA ASN A 111 1.91 -3.85 -15.81
C ASN A 111 2.76 -2.90 -14.93
N GLY A 112 2.19 -1.74 -14.59
CA GLY A 112 2.69 -0.81 -13.59
C GLY A 112 2.02 -1.03 -12.23
N CYS A 113 2.03 0.02 -11.39
CA CYS A 113 1.47 -0.06 -10.05
C CYS A 113 -0.04 -0.36 -10.08
N ALA A 114 -0.57 -1.04 -9.07
CA ALA A 114 -2.03 -1.16 -8.98
C ALA A 114 -2.67 0.22 -8.71
N ILE A 115 -2.11 0.97 -7.75
CA ILE A 115 -2.45 2.37 -7.46
C ILE A 115 -1.16 3.20 -7.48
N VAL A 116 -1.17 4.32 -8.20
CA VAL A 116 -0.12 5.34 -8.12
C VAL A 116 -0.73 6.72 -7.91
N ALA A 117 -0.14 7.47 -6.98
CA ALA A 117 -0.38 8.89 -6.78
C ALA A 117 0.99 9.53 -6.57
N ASP A 118 1.50 10.26 -7.57
CA ASP A 118 2.93 10.66 -7.59
C ASP A 118 3.23 12.12 -7.94
N SER A 119 2.41 12.76 -8.77
CA SER A 119 2.65 14.15 -9.20
C SER A 119 1.63 15.14 -8.62
N GLY A 120 2.08 16.39 -8.47
CA GLY A 120 1.24 17.54 -8.09
C GLY A 120 0.49 17.45 -6.75
N ASP A 121 -0.58 18.24 -6.63
CA ASP A 121 -1.54 18.23 -5.51
C ASP A 121 -2.62 17.14 -5.73
N GLY A 122 -2.15 15.90 -5.82
CA GLY A 122 -2.97 14.70 -5.86
C GLY A 122 -3.00 14.06 -4.48
N GLY A 123 -4.02 13.27 -4.18
CA GLY A 123 -4.15 12.58 -2.89
C GLY A 123 -5.57 12.63 -2.35
N TYR A 124 -5.71 12.72 -1.02
CA TYR A 124 -6.99 12.93 -0.33
C TYR A 124 -8.05 11.94 -0.81
N THR A 125 -7.66 10.68 -0.88
CA THR A 125 -8.42 9.61 -1.53
C THR A 125 -8.55 8.44 -0.59
N GLU A 126 -9.80 7.98 -0.45
CA GLU A 126 -10.15 6.81 0.33
C GLU A 126 -10.35 5.60 -0.60
N PHE A 127 -9.70 4.50 -0.28
CA PHE A 127 -9.92 3.18 -0.86
C PHE A 127 -10.58 2.31 0.21
N ILE A 128 -11.81 1.88 -0.03
CA ILE A 128 -12.67 1.21 0.95
C ILE A 128 -13.07 -0.15 0.39
N ASN A 129 -12.76 -1.22 1.12
CA ASN A 129 -13.07 -2.59 0.73
C ASN A 129 -12.56 -2.95 -0.68
N CYS A 130 -11.35 -2.49 -1.02
CA CYS A 130 -10.75 -2.71 -2.33
C CYS A 130 -9.84 -3.94 -2.33
N THR A 131 -9.70 -4.57 -3.49
CA THR A 131 -8.68 -5.59 -3.76
C THR A 131 -7.59 -4.99 -4.65
N ILE A 132 -6.37 -4.96 -4.15
CA ILE A 132 -5.22 -4.32 -4.79
C ILE A 132 -4.14 -5.38 -4.96
N TRP A 133 -3.70 -5.67 -6.18
CA TRP A 133 -2.75 -6.76 -6.45
C TRP A 133 -1.71 -6.38 -7.49
N GLY A 134 -0.50 -6.06 -7.01
CA GLY A 134 0.67 -5.76 -7.84
C GLY A 134 1.41 -7.04 -8.23
N THR A 135 1.53 -7.31 -9.53
CA THR A 135 2.20 -8.52 -10.06
C THR A 135 3.55 -8.21 -10.70
N THR A 136 3.72 -7.01 -11.26
CA THR A 136 4.96 -6.57 -11.94
C THR A 136 5.59 -5.34 -11.29
N ALA A 137 4.81 -4.53 -10.60
CA ALA A 137 5.26 -3.37 -9.83
C ALA A 137 4.46 -3.25 -8.52
N TRP A 138 4.71 -2.18 -7.76
CA TRP A 138 4.10 -1.90 -6.47
C TRP A 138 2.59 -2.02 -6.45
N SER A 139 2.04 -2.58 -5.38
CA SER A 139 0.60 -2.61 -5.17
C SER A 139 0.08 -1.21 -4.84
N VAL A 140 0.84 -0.46 -4.03
CA VAL A 140 0.54 0.92 -3.71
C VAL A 140 1.82 1.74 -3.77
N TRP A 141 1.79 2.79 -4.60
CA TRP A 141 2.77 3.88 -4.58
C TRP A 141 2.09 5.14 -4.02
N ALA A 142 2.30 5.39 -2.72
CA ALA A 142 1.59 6.42 -1.96
C ALA A 142 2.48 7.64 -1.65
N SER A 143 2.89 8.40 -2.66
CA SER A 143 3.73 9.61 -2.47
C SER A 143 2.90 10.90 -2.37
N LYS A 144 1.63 10.79 -1.96
CA LYS A 144 0.68 11.90 -1.80
C LYS A 144 -0.07 11.89 -0.47
N PRO A 145 -0.45 13.06 0.07
CA PRO A 145 -1.10 13.19 1.37
C PRO A 145 -2.54 12.64 1.37
N GLY A 146 -3.03 12.29 2.55
CA GLY A 146 -4.43 11.95 2.80
C GLY A 146 -4.90 10.68 2.09
N LEU A 147 -3.98 9.78 1.73
CA LEU A 147 -4.33 8.47 1.20
C LEU A 147 -4.74 7.54 2.34
N LYS A 148 -5.97 7.05 2.29
CA LYS A 148 -6.56 6.18 3.31
C LYS A 148 -7.01 4.87 2.68
N PHE A 149 -6.59 3.76 3.25
CA PHE A 149 -6.97 2.41 2.84
C PHE A 149 -7.70 1.75 4.00
N GLU A 150 -8.97 1.42 3.79
CA GLU A 150 -9.82 0.85 4.83
C GLU A 150 -10.43 -0.46 4.36
N ASP A 151 -10.34 -1.50 5.19
CA ASP A 151 -10.90 -2.82 4.92
C ASP A 151 -10.39 -3.43 3.59
N CYS A 152 -9.18 -3.03 3.17
CA CYS A 152 -8.60 -3.47 1.89
C CYS A 152 -7.86 -4.80 2.01
N THR A 153 -7.85 -5.56 0.92
CA THR A 153 -6.90 -6.66 0.73
C THR A 153 -5.84 -6.23 -0.28
N ILE A 154 -4.58 -6.21 0.15
CA ILE A 154 -3.44 -5.75 -0.61
C ILE A 154 -2.47 -6.91 -0.79
N HIS A 155 -2.25 -7.31 -2.03
CA HIS A 155 -1.32 -8.36 -2.39
C HIS A 155 -0.08 -7.77 -3.06
N GLY A 156 1.09 -7.89 -2.42
CA GLY A 156 2.37 -7.34 -2.89
C GLY A 156 2.84 -6.11 -2.15
N SER A 157 4.04 -5.65 -2.48
CA SER A 157 4.70 -4.58 -1.72
C SER A 157 4.01 -3.22 -1.88
N ILE A 158 3.97 -2.46 -0.78
CA ILE A 158 3.52 -1.07 -0.68
C ILE A 158 4.70 -0.15 -0.34
N VAL A 159 4.71 1.08 -0.88
CA VAL A 159 5.84 2.00 -0.75
C VAL A 159 5.46 3.48 -0.58
N HIS A 160 6.43 4.26 -0.10
CA HIS A 160 6.50 5.74 -0.01
C HIS A 160 5.66 6.45 1.03
N GLY A 161 4.54 5.86 1.48
CA GLY A 161 3.48 6.53 2.27
C GLY A 161 3.89 7.82 2.99
N VAL A 162 3.21 8.90 2.64
CA VAL A 162 3.46 10.25 3.14
C VAL A 162 3.20 10.35 4.64
N GLY A 163 4.18 10.86 5.37
CA GLY A 163 4.01 11.30 6.76
C GLY A 163 3.60 12.77 6.88
N SER A 164 3.02 13.15 8.01
CA SER A 164 2.55 14.51 8.28
C SER A 164 2.34 14.72 9.78
N ASP A 165 2.61 15.93 10.29
CA ASP A 165 2.28 16.30 11.68
C ASP A 165 0.75 16.38 11.90
N ASP A 166 -0.02 16.65 10.85
CA ASP A 166 -1.46 16.41 10.83
C ASP A 166 -1.69 14.93 10.47
N PRO A 167 -2.14 14.07 11.41
CA PRO A 167 -2.32 12.66 11.15
C PRO A 167 -3.31 12.37 10.02
N ASP A 168 -4.29 13.23 9.78
CA ASP A 168 -5.29 13.03 8.72
C ASP A 168 -4.72 13.17 7.31
N LEU A 169 -3.57 13.84 7.19
CA LEU A 169 -2.83 13.97 5.93
C LEU A 169 -1.75 12.90 5.77
N ALA A 170 -1.41 12.15 6.83
CA ALA A 170 -0.52 11.01 6.72
C ALA A 170 -1.23 9.84 6.02
N THR A 171 -0.45 8.93 5.44
CA THR A 171 -0.99 7.70 4.84
C THR A 171 -1.50 6.76 5.92
N GLN A 172 -2.70 6.20 5.73
CA GLN A 172 -3.34 5.36 6.75
C GLN A 172 -3.83 4.05 6.13
N TYR A 173 -3.55 2.95 6.82
CA TYR A 173 -4.07 1.61 6.55
C TYR A 173 -4.83 1.12 7.77
N ARG A 174 -6.13 0.85 7.62
CA ARG A 174 -6.99 0.37 8.69
C ARG A 174 -7.70 -0.91 8.31
N ARG A 175 -7.64 -1.91 9.21
CA ARG A 175 -8.33 -3.20 9.01
C ARG A 175 -7.94 -3.86 7.68
N CYS A 176 -6.71 -3.61 7.24
CA CYS A 176 -6.21 -4.12 5.97
C CYS A 176 -5.51 -5.47 6.16
N ARG A 177 -5.66 -6.33 5.16
CA ARG A 177 -4.83 -7.52 5.01
C ARG A 177 -3.77 -7.25 3.95
N ILE A 178 -2.50 -7.36 4.32
CA ILE A 178 -1.36 -7.10 3.44
C ILE A 178 -0.53 -8.38 3.35
N GLU A 179 -0.44 -9.01 2.17
CA GLU A 179 0.29 -10.26 2.01
C GLU A 179 0.93 -10.40 0.63
N ASP A 180 1.88 -11.31 0.41
CA ASP A 180 2.51 -11.56 -0.90
C ASP A 180 2.11 -12.92 -1.48
N VAL A 181 0.81 -13.17 -1.60
CA VAL A 181 0.28 -14.32 -2.33
C VAL A 181 0.43 -14.10 -3.84
N ASP A 182 0.89 -15.11 -4.57
CA ASP A 182 1.06 -15.04 -6.02
C ASP A 182 -0.29 -15.00 -6.76
N TYR A 183 -0.41 -14.13 -7.75
CA TYR A 183 -1.55 -14.10 -8.65
C TYR A 183 -1.38 -15.15 -9.75
N GLN A 184 -1.95 -16.34 -9.56
CA GLN A 184 -1.89 -17.43 -10.53
C GLN A 184 -0.44 -17.71 -11.00
N ASP A 185 -0.19 -17.72 -12.31
CA ASP A 185 1.13 -17.90 -12.93
C ASP A 185 1.94 -16.59 -13.05
N LYS A 186 1.39 -15.45 -12.63
CA LYS A 186 2.02 -14.13 -12.78
C LYS A 186 2.86 -13.72 -11.58
N GLY A 187 2.74 -14.44 -10.47
CA GLY A 187 3.46 -14.10 -9.24
C GLY A 187 2.88 -12.90 -8.52
N CYS A 188 3.68 -12.33 -7.61
CA CYS A 188 3.37 -11.14 -6.84
C CYS A 188 4.62 -10.28 -6.76
N TYR A 189 4.46 -8.96 -6.92
CA TYR A 189 5.59 -8.05 -6.82
C TYR A 189 6.10 -7.96 -5.38
N ARG A 190 7.41 -8.11 -5.21
CA ARG A 190 8.12 -8.12 -3.93
C ARG A 190 9.37 -7.29 -4.06
N ALA A 191 9.46 -6.19 -3.30
CA ALA A 191 10.60 -5.29 -3.32
C ALA A 191 11.45 -5.41 -2.05
N GLY A 192 11.75 -6.64 -1.63
CA GLY A 192 12.54 -6.92 -0.43
C GLY A 192 11.73 -6.97 0.87
N ALA A 193 10.62 -6.23 0.97
CA ALA A 193 9.62 -6.38 2.03
C ALA A 193 8.20 -6.05 1.55
N LEU A 194 7.17 -6.41 2.33
CA LEU A 194 5.78 -6.04 2.05
C LEU A 194 5.51 -4.56 2.35
N VAL A 195 5.88 -4.10 3.53
CA VAL A 195 5.67 -2.73 3.98
C VAL A 195 7.00 -1.97 3.93
N ILE A 196 7.10 -0.99 3.03
CA ILE A 196 8.31 -0.16 2.85
C ILE A 196 7.91 1.31 2.97
N HIS A 197 7.92 1.82 4.19
CA HIS A 197 7.38 3.15 4.48
C HIS A 197 8.37 3.98 5.27
N SER A 198 8.28 5.29 5.06
CA SER A 198 9.01 6.30 5.82
C SER A 198 8.14 7.55 5.95
N GLY A 199 7.64 7.85 7.14
CA GLY A 199 6.95 9.11 7.42
C GLY A 199 6.33 9.19 8.80
N ASP A 200 6.33 10.39 9.40
CA ASP A 200 5.65 10.67 10.66
C ASP A 200 4.15 10.41 10.58
N ASN A 201 3.58 9.76 11.61
CA ASN A 201 2.15 9.46 11.73
C ASN A 201 1.56 8.58 10.62
N VAL A 202 2.39 7.94 9.77
CA VAL A 202 1.90 6.88 8.89
C VAL A 202 1.36 5.75 9.76
N LEU A 203 0.08 5.42 9.58
CA LEU A 203 -0.65 4.55 10.50
C LEU A 203 -0.97 3.19 9.86
N PHE A 204 -0.66 2.13 10.59
CA PHE A 204 -1.20 0.79 10.41
C PHE A 204 -1.99 0.43 11.66
N GLU A 205 -3.30 0.25 11.50
CA GLU A 205 -4.20 -0.01 12.62
C GLU A 205 -5.12 -1.19 12.32
N ASP A 206 -5.18 -2.16 13.23
CA ASP A 206 -5.99 -3.37 13.07
C ASP A 206 -5.62 -4.19 11.81
N CYS A 207 -4.36 -4.13 11.37
CA CYS A 207 -3.89 -4.78 10.14
C CYS A 207 -3.31 -6.19 10.39
N ASP A 208 -3.46 -7.07 9.39
CA ASP A 208 -2.77 -8.36 9.31
C ASP A 208 -1.77 -8.34 8.17
N ILE A 209 -0.48 -8.41 8.49
CA ILE A 209 0.64 -8.35 7.54
C ILE A 209 1.26 -9.75 7.48
N ILE A 210 1.16 -10.44 6.34
CA ILE A 210 1.56 -11.85 6.20
C ILE A 210 2.61 -12.00 5.09
N ALA A 211 3.86 -12.19 5.48
CA ALA A 211 4.98 -12.30 4.55
C ALA A 211 5.34 -13.76 4.26
N HIS A 212 4.77 -14.30 3.19
CA HIS A 212 4.94 -15.67 2.69
C HIS A 212 6.29 -15.91 2.02
N LYS A 213 6.78 -14.97 1.20
CA LYS A 213 8.00 -15.14 0.40
C LYS A 213 8.93 -13.91 0.39
N THR A 214 8.72 -12.96 1.30
CA THR A 214 9.58 -11.77 1.47
C THR A 214 9.63 -11.34 2.93
N LYS A 215 10.30 -10.23 3.26
CA LYS A 215 10.30 -9.65 4.62
C LYS A 215 8.96 -8.97 4.90
N ALA A 216 8.54 -8.89 6.15
CA ALA A 216 7.26 -8.25 6.45
C ALA A 216 7.37 -6.72 6.39
N CYS A 217 8.26 -6.13 7.19
CA CYS A 217 8.39 -4.67 7.30
C CYS A 217 9.83 -4.22 7.11
N TYR A 218 10.02 -3.15 6.33
CA TYR A 218 11.25 -2.39 6.23
C TYR A 218 10.92 -0.92 6.47
N VAL A 219 10.88 -0.55 7.75
CA VAL A 219 10.61 0.82 8.20
C VAL A 219 11.93 1.37 8.75
N ASP A 220 12.68 2.00 7.85
CA ASP A 220 14.11 2.26 8.02
C ASP A 220 14.46 3.74 7.84
N TYR A 221 13.96 4.57 8.75
CA TYR A 221 14.35 5.97 8.93
C TYR A 221 13.86 6.41 10.33
N PRO A 222 14.45 7.42 10.99
CA PRO A 222 13.97 7.90 12.30
C PRO A 222 12.65 8.69 12.16
N ASN A 223 11.59 8.00 11.77
CA ASN A 223 10.23 8.55 11.66
C ASN A 223 9.33 7.94 12.73
N ARG A 224 8.17 8.55 12.93
CA ARG A 224 7.16 8.11 13.91
C ARG A 224 6.02 7.34 13.24
N GLU A 225 6.31 6.29 12.46
CA GLU A 225 5.25 5.38 11.99
C GLU A 225 4.57 4.71 13.18
N ILE A 226 3.27 4.44 13.06
CA ILE A 226 2.47 3.88 14.13
C ILE A 226 1.91 2.53 13.68
N PHE A 227 2.24 1.48 14.42
CA PHE A 227 1.61 0.17 14.28
C PHE A 227 0.79 -0.10 15.55
N ARG A 228 -0.52 -0.21 15.39
CA ARG A 228 -1.44 -0.42 16.50
C ARG A 228 -2.35 -1.61 16.25
N ARG A 229 -2.46 -2.53 17.21
CA ARG A 229 -3.33 -3.73 17.12
C ARG A 229 -3.06 -4.54 15.83
N CYS A 230 -1.79 -4.63 15.45
CA CYS A 230 -1.39 -5.31 14.22
C CYS A 230 -0.89 -6.73 14.51
N ARG A 231 -1.18 -7.65 13.59
CA ARG A 231 -0.52 -8.95 13.53
C ARG A 231 0.49 -8.95 12.38
N ILE A 232 1.73 -9.32 12.66
CA ILE A 232 2.79 -9.41 11.68
C ILE A 232 3.28 -10.85 11.64
N THR A 233 2.91 -11.57 10.59
CA THR A 233 3.19 -13.00 10.42
C THR A 233 4.37 -13.21 9.47
N HIS A 234 5.44 -13.82 9.98
CA HIS A 234 6.63 -14.21 9.21
C HIS A 234 6.50 -15.67 8.74
N ARG A 235 6.46 -15.89 7.43
CA ARG A 235 6.37 -17.22 6.80
C ARG A 235 7.52 -17.53 5.85
N TRP A 236 8.32 -16.54 5.46
CA TRP A 236 9.38 -16.73 4.47
C TRP A 236 10.57 -17.51 5.03
N THR A 237 10.52 -18.84 4.85
CA THR A 237 11.56 -19.80 5.27
C THR A 237 12.80 -19.79 4.40
N ASP A 238 12.69 -19.37 3.14
CA ASP A 238 13.82 -19.33 2.20
C ASP A 238 14.74 -18.12 2.44
N ALA A 239 14.39 -17.25 3.38
CA ALA A 239 15.26 -16.18 3.85
C ALA A 239 16.65 -16.73 4.26
N PRO A 240 17.74 -15.99 3.98
CA PRO A 240 19.07 -16.33 4.50
C PRO A 240 19.05 -16.49 6.02
N ASP A 241 19.84 -17.40 6.55
CA ASP A 241 19.97 -17.55 8.00
C ASP A 241 20.60 -16.29 8.63
N HIS A 242 20.32 -16.05 9.91
CA HIS A 242 20.87 -14.93 10.70
C HIS A 242 20.54 -13.53 10.17
N THR A 243 19.43 -13.39 9.44
CA THR A 243 18.95 -12.11 8.89
C THR A 243 17.71 -11.60 9.63
N PHE A 244 17.26 -10.37 9.35
CA PHE A 244 16.04 -9.82 9.92
C PHE A 244 14.79 -10.33 9.18
N GLN A 245 13.62 -10.37 9.84
CA GLN A 245 12.30 -10.55 9.20
C GLN A 245 11.50 -9.25 9.18
N SER A 246 11.83 -8.31 10.06
CA SER A 246 11.29 -6.95 10.07
C SER A 246 12.31 -5.96 10.63
N ILE A 247 12.25 -4.72 10.16
CA ILE A 247 13.00 -3.58 10.70
C ILE A 247 11.99 -2.48 11.06
N PHE A 248 12.17 -1.92 12.25
CA PHE A 248 11.51 -0.71 12.72
C PHE A 248 12.56 0.24 13.29
N ARG A 249 12.61 1.47 12.78
CA ARG A 249 13.43 2.54 13.34
C ARG A 249 12.54 3.74 13.65
N GLY A 250 12.63 4.29 14.85
CA GLY A 250 11.83 5.45 15.29
C GLY A 250 10.33 5.21 15.53
N SER A 251 9.79 4.07 15.07
CA SER A 251 8.35 3.80 15.06
C SER A 251 7.75 3.64 16.47
N HIS A 252 6.42 3.73 16.56
CA HIS A 252 5.62 3.40 17.73
C HIS A 252 4.87 2.08 17.50
N LEU A 253 5.05 1.12 18.40
CA LEU A 253 4.38 -0.19 18.35
C LEU A 253 3.50 -0.36 19.59
N GLU A 254 2.22 -0.64 19.40
CA GLU A 254 1.24 -0.85 20.47
C GLU A 254 0.30 -2.00 20.10
N ASP A 255 0.13 -2.97 21.00
CA ASP A 255 -0.66 -4.19 20.77
C ASP A 255 -0.26 -4.93 19.48
N VAL A 256 1.05 -4.98 19.19
CA VAL A 256 1.60 -5.64 18.00
C VAL A 256 2.07 -7.04 18.35
N THR A 257 1.53 -8.05 17.66
CA THR A 257 2.03 -9.42 17.76
C THR A 257 2.83 -9.78 16.52
N PHE A 258 4.11 -10.09 16.72
CA PHE A 258 4.94 -10.77 15.73
C PHE A 258 4.72 -12.27 15.87
N PHE A 259 4.37 -12.94 14.79
CA PHE A 259 4.04 -14.36 14.79
C PHE A 259 4.86 -15.12 13.77
N GLU A 260 5.52 -16.19 14.20
CA GLU A 260 6.24 -17.09 13.31
C GLU A 260 5.34 -18.21 12.81
N SER A 261 5.40 -18.48 11.51
CA SER A 261 4.63 -19.53 10.87
C SER A 261 5.48 -20.23 9.81
N PHE A 262 6.73 -20.52 10.15
CA PHE A 262 7.69 -21.21 9.27
C PHE A 262 7.31 -22.68 9.05
N ASP A 263 7.55 -23.18 7.84
CA ASP A 263 7.59 -24.61 7.54
C ASP A 263 8.67 -25.29 8.42
N PRO A 264 8.48 -26.55 8.87
CA PRO A 264 9.53 -27.36 9.52
C PRO A 264 10.93 -27.25 8.90
N ALA A 265 11.07 -27.06 7.59
CA ALA A 265 12.35 -26.85 6.92
C ALA A 265 13.10 -25.57 7.37
N GLY A 266 12.41 -24.60 7.97
CA GLY A 266 12.97 -23.38 8.55
C GLY A 266 13.32 -23.47 10.04
N ALA A 267 13.09 -24.61 10.70
CA ALA A 267 13.18 -24.73 12.16
C ALA A 267 14.59 -24.45 12.74
N ASP A 268 15.64 -24.69 11.95
CA ASP A 268 17.03 -24.49 12.36
C ASP A 268 17.55 -23.07 12.14
N LYS A 269 16.86 -22.26 11.32
CA LYS A 269 17.26 -20.88 11.05
C LYS A 269 16.92 -19.97 12.22
N ARG A 270 17.65 -18.85 12.32
CA ARG A 270 17.42 -17.81 13.32
C ARG A 270 17.27 -16.46 12.63
N PHE A 271 16.32 -15.68 13.12
CA PHE A 271 15.99 -14.39 12.56
C PHE A 271 15.86 -13.33 13.65
N SER A 272 15.86 -12.06 13.24
CA SER A 272 15.61 -10.93 14.13
C SER A 272 14.45 -10.05 13.68
N ILE A 273 13.84 -9.38 14.65
CA ILE A 273 13.09 -8.14 14.45
C ILE A 273 14.04 -7.03 14.91
N ILE A 274 14.56 -6.23 13.98
CA ILE A 274 15.43 -5.11 14.33
C ILE A 274 14.55 -3.96 14.80
N ALA A 275 14.84 -3.43 15.98
CA ALA A 275 14.15 -2.29 16.55
C ALA A 275 15.19 -1.28 17.05
N ASP A 276 15.18 -0.05 16.53
CA ASP A 276 16.09 1.02 16.95
C ASP A 276 15.36 2.35 17.16
N GLY A 277 15.52 2.98 18.31
CA GLY A 277 14.77 4.19 18.67
C GLY A 277 13.24 3.99 18.68
N VAL A 278 12.77 2.75 18.88
CA VAL A 278 11.32 2.43 18.81
C VAL A 278 10.65 2.76 20.14
N THR A 279 9.44 3.31 20.10
CA THR A 279 8.59 3.42 21.28
C THR A 279 7.71 2.18 21.41
N ILE A 280 7.83 1.46 22.52
CA ILE A 280 7.07 0.23 22.80
C ILE A 280 5.94 0.56 23.78
N GLY A 281 4.72 0.53 23.26
CA GLY A 281 3.47 0.59 24.01
C GLY A 281 3.12 -0.74 24.69
N THR A 282 1.91 -0.86 25.22
CA THR A 282 1.43 -2.13 25.80
C THR A 282 1.30 -3.22 24.72
N GLY A 283 1.31 -4.49 25.14
CA GLY A 283 0.86 -5.60 24.29
C GLY A 283 1.75 -5.96 23.10
N VAL A 284 3.01 -5.50 23.08
CA VAL A 284 3.98 -5.93 22.05
C VAL A 284 4.54 -7.30 22.40
N HIS A 285 4.41 -8.26 21.49
CA HIS A 285 4.74 -9.66 21.75
C HIS A 285 5.41 -10.34 20.55
N VAL A 286 6.40 -11.19 20.80
CA VAL A 286 7.08 -12.03 19.80
C VAL A 286 6.76 -13.50 20.05
N ALA A 287 5.92 -14.08 19.19
CA ALA A 287 5.45 -15.45 19.26
C ALA A 287 6.21 -16.37 18.27
N GLY A 288 7.24 -17.04 18.78
CA GLY A 288 7.95 -18.12 18.10
C GLY A 288 9.42 -18.20 18.56
N PRO A 289 10.09 -19.35 18.44
CA PRO A 289 11.45 -19.50 18.94
C PRO A 289 12.54 -19.09 17.94
N GLN A 290 12.25 -18.93 16.64
CA GLN A 290 13.26 -18.67 15.61
C GLN A 290 13.50 -17.17 15.36
N THR A 291 12.47 -16.34 15.46
CA THR A 291 12.53 -14.88 15.28
C THR A 291 12.55 -14.21 16.64
N LYS A 292 13.60 -13.43 16.88
CA LYS A 292 13.85 -12.80 18.17
C LYS A 292 13.82 -11.29 18.09
N TRP A 293 13.40 -10.65 19.17
CA TRP A 293 13.47 -9.21 19.33
C TRP A 293 14.92 -8.72 19.40
N GLY A 294 15.30 -7.79 18.53
CA GLY A 294 16.62 -7.19 18.43
C GLY A 294 17.65 -7.98 17.62
N ASN A 295 17.98 -9.19 18.07
CA ASN A 295 19.05 -10.00 17.48
C ASN A 295 18.72 -11.49 17.43
N TRP A 296 19.12 -12.16 16.34
CA TRP A 296 18.85 -13.57 16.10
C TRP A 296 19.56 -14.52 17.10
N SER A 297 20.68 -14.10 17.69
CA SER A 297 21.48 -14.96 18.58
C SER A 297 21.01 -14.85 20.04
N TRP A 298 20.93 -13.63 20.58
CA TRP A 298 20.67 -13.35 21.99
C TRP A 298 19.35 -12.64 22.27
N GLY A 299 18.59 -12.24 21.23
CA GLY A 299 17.32 -11.55 21.40
C GLY A 299 16.27 -12.39 22.14
N SER A 300 15.28 -11.69 22.70
CA SER A 300 14.19 -12.31 23.47
C SER A 300 12.99 -12.67 22.60
N VAL A 301 12.20 -13.61 23.10
CA VAL A 301 10.85 -13.96 22.62
C VAL A 301 9.86 -13.68 23.75
N GLY A 302 8.56 -13.64 23.45
CA GLY A 302 7.52 -13.32 24.40
C GLY A 302 7.22 -11.81 24.48
N ASP A 303 6.77 -11.35 25.64
CA ASP A 303 6.39 -9.95 25.84
C ASP A 303 7.62 -9.03 25.77
N VAL A 304 7.49 -7.95 25.01
CA VAL A 304 8.50 -6.91 24.90
C VAL A 304 8.15 -5.81 25.92
N PRO A 305 9.05 -5.49 26.87
CA PRO A 305 8.77 -4.48 27.89
C PRO A 305 8.49 -3.10 27.28
N GLN A 306 7.56 -2.37 27.90
CA GLN A 306 7.28 -0.98 27.52
C GLN A 306 8.53 -0.12 27.72
N THR A 307 8.83 0.73 26.75
CA THR A 307 10.00 1.61 26.80
C THR A 307 9.88 2.73 25.78
N THR A 308 10.50 3.86 26.09
CA THR A 308 10.72 4.96 25.15
C THR A 308 12.14 4.86 24.60
N ASN A 309 12.32 4.96 23.28
CA ASN A 309 13.62 4.81 22.62
C ASN A 309 14.28 3.45 22.88
N ALA A 310 13.53 2.36 22.66
CA ALA A 310 14.10 1.02 22.63
C ALA A 310 15.13 0.92 21.51
N THR A 311 16.38 0.70 21.88
CA THR A 311 17.40 0.26 20.92
C THR A 311 17.72 -1.19 21.22
N ALA A 312 17.38 -2.04 20.25
CA ALA A 312 17.77 -3.43 20.16
C ALA A 312 18.45 -3.60 18.79
N SER A 313 19.57 -2.91 18.60
CA SER A 313 20.40 -3.01 17.40
C SER A 313 21.58 -3.95 17.67
N ALA A 314 22.02 -4.65 16.63
CA ALA A 314 23.38 -5.15 16.60
C ALA A 314 24.34 -3.95 16.52
N GLU A 315 25.46 -3.99 17.24
CA GLU A 315 26.66 -3.27 16.77
C GLU A 315 26.97 -3.72 15.34
N PRO A 316 27.50 -2.80 14.49
CA PRO A 316 27.58 -2.96 13.04
C PRO A 316 28.28 -4.24 12.55
#